data_AF-A0A834XUB7-F1
#
_entry.id   AF-A0A834XUB7-F1
#
_cell.length_a   1.000
_cell.length_b   1.000
_cell.length_c   1.000
_cell.angle_alpha   90.00
_cell.angle_beta   90.00
_cell.angle_gamma   90.00
#
_symmetry.space_group_name_H-M   'P 1'
#
loop_
_entity.id
_entity.type
_entity.pdbx_description
1 polymer ?
#
loop_
_entity_poly.entity_id
_entity_poly.type
_entity_poly.pdbx_seq_one_letter_code
_entity_poly.pdbx_strand_id
1 'polypeptide(L)'
;MQRAATIISRQMASLSQVRMAGEAGSGAGKGGGGGGSIRSAGGSFGKMEAAHEDQYFYNQQKQQLQNIRDGLHDEISFHEEQIKRHQEAIARHKERIGNMEKK
;
A
#
# COMPACT_ATOMS: atom_id res chain seq x y z
N MET A 1 -9.40 0.65 65.61
CA MET A 1 -8.99 2.06 65.83
C MET A 1 -7.60 2.24 65.23
N GLN A 2 -7.35 3.40 64.59
CA GLN A 2 -6.11 3.87 63.91
C GLN A 2 -5.99 3.37 62.44
N ARG A 3 -6.34 4.14 61.37
CA ARG A 3 -5.92 5.44 60.81
C ARG A 3 -4.49 5.48 60.20
N ALA A 4 -4.42 5.54 58.86
CA ALA A 4 -3.40 6.23 58.03
C ALA A 4 -3.95 6.30 56.59
N ALA A 5 -4.58 7.39 56.14
CA ALA A 5 -3.97 8.58 55.57
C ALA A 5 -3.07 8.29 54.35
N THR A 6 -3.68 8.43 53.16
CA THR A 6 -3.26 9.14 51.94
C THR A 6 -1.77 9.48 51.73
N ILE A 7 -1.36 9.49 50.46
CA ILE A 7 -0.12 10.03 49.84
C ILE A 7 0.91 8.89 49.68
N ILE A 8 1.23 8.42 48.47
CA ILE A 8 2.21 9.03 47.56
C ILE A 8 1.75 8.83 46.10
N SER A 9 1.22 9.89 45.52
CA SER A 9 1.21 10.12 44.08
C SER A 9 2.55 10.75 43.69
N ARG A 10 3.42 9.99 43.02
CA ARG A 10 4.58 10.48 42.25
C ARG A 10 5.31 9.26 41.68
N GLN A 11 5.10 8.96 40.41
CA GLN A 11 6.13 8.67 39.40
C GLN A 11 5.46 8.23 38.08
N MET A 12 4.64 9.09 37.48
CA MET A 12 4.24 8.94 36.06
C MET A 12 4.78 10.14 35.28
N ALA A 13 6.10 10.28 35.28
CA ALA A 13 6.79 11.33 34.55
C ALA A 13 8.00 10.73 33.82
N SER A 14 7.75 9.88 32.81
CA SER A 14 8.78 9.51 31.84
C SER A 14 8.19 8.74 30.64
N LEU A 15 7.20 9.31 29.93
CA LEU A 15 6.77 8.75 28.63
C LEU A 15 5.95 9.74 27.78
N SER A 16 6.34 11.02 27.74
CA SER A 16 5.76 11.98 26.78
C SER A 16 6.83 12.67 25.94
N GLN A 17 7.76 11.89 25.39
CA GLN A 17 8.47 12.36 24.20
C GLN A 17 7.55 12.13 22.99
N VAL A 18 6.45 12.89 22.95
CA VAL A 18 5.69 13.11 21.72
C VAL A 18 6.71 13.70 20.76
N ARG A 19 7.18 12.87 19.82
CA ARG A 19 7.90 13.39 18.66
C ARG A 19 6.89 14.30 17.98
N MET A 20 7.02 15.61 18.19
CA MET A 20 6.35 16.64 17.40
C MET A 20 6.98 16.61 16.00
N ALA A 21 6.79 15.50 15.28
CA ALA A 21 6.97 15.43 13.85
C ALA A 21 5.91 16.37 13.31
N GLY A 22 6.33 17.57 12.91
CA GLY A 22 5.37 18.58 12.52
C GLY A 22 4.56 18.14 11.29
N GLU A 23 3.44 18.82 11.08
CA GLU A 23 2.43 18.45 10.10
C GLU A 23 2.94 18.70 8.66
N ALA A 24 2.49 17.89 7.71
CA ALA A 24 2.86 18.05 6.31
C ALA A 24 2.59 19.49 5.84
N GLY A 25 3.56 20.09 5.16
CA GLY A 25 3.46 21.48 4.68
C GLY A 25 3.69 22.58 5.74
N SER A 26 4.13 22.24 6.97
CA SER A 26 4.37 23.24 8.03
C SER A 26 5.73 23.96 7.97
N GLY A 27 6.50 23.79 6.90
CA GLY A 27 7.83 24.40 6.78
C GLY A 27 8.99 23.45 7.09
N ALA A 28 10.18 23.85 6.65
CA ALA A 28 11.42 23.10 6.83
C ALA A 28 11.71 22.87 8.32
N GLY A 29 12.07 21.63 8.69
CA GLY A 29 12.31 21.25 10.09
C GLY A 29 11.05 21.09 10.95
N LYS A 30 9.86 21.30 10.37
CA LYS A 30 8.54 21.13 11.02
C LYS A 30 7.62 20.20 10.24
N GLY A 31 8.16 19.29 9.41
CA GLY A 31 7.36 18.33 8.65
C GLY A 31 6.89 18.80 7.27
N GLY A 32 7.13 20.06 6.89
CA GLY A 32 7.14 20.48 5.48
C GLY A 32 8.54 20.25 4.91
N GLY A 33 8.71 19.28 4.01
CA GLY A 33 10.01 19.00 3.39
C GLY A 33 10.65 20.25 2.74
N GLY A 34 11.99 20.32 2.73
CA GLY A 34 12.76 21.46 2.24
C GLY A 34 12.82 21.61 0.71
N GLY A 35 11.69 21.46 0.02
CA GLY A 35 11.58 21.38 -1.44
C GLY A 35 11.15 22.68 -2.13
N GLY A 36 11.70 23.83 -1.73
CA GLY A 36 11.37 25.13 -2.33
C GLY A 36 10.91 26.17 -1.29
N SER A 37 10.82 27.45 -1.69
CA SER A 37 10.55 28.57 -0.77
C SER A 37 9.17 28.49 -0.11
N ILE A 38 8.14 27.99 -0.81
CA ILE A 38 6.77 27.86 -0.29
C ILE A 38 6.67 26.73 0.75
N ARG A 39 7.16 25.53 0.41
CA ARG A 39 7.19 24.39 1.34
C ARG A 39 8.12 24.61 2.52
N SER A 40 9.22 25.33 2.32
CA SER A 40 10.18 25.63 3.40
C SER A 40 9.67 26.71 4.34
N ALA A 41 8.96 27.72 3.84
CA ALA A 41 8.31 28.74 4.68
C ALA A 41 7.16 28.12 5.50
N GLY A 42 6.42 27.19 4.90
CA GLY A 42 5.24 26.61 5.53
C GLY A 42 4.07 27.59 5.60
N GLY A 43 2.92 27.11 6.05
CA GLY A 43 1.67 27.89 6.16
C GLY A 43 0.57 27.35 5.25
N SER A 44 -0.50 28.11 5.04
CA SER A 44 -1.71 27.61 4.35
C SER A 44 -1.41 27.11 2.92
N PHE A 45 -0.55 27.82 2.18
CA PHE A 45 -0.14 27.40 0.84
C PHE A 45 0.78 26.17 0.87
N GLY A 46 1.70 26.07 1.85
CA GLY A 46 2.56 24.89 2.01
C GLY A 46 1.76 23.63 2.39
N LYS A 47 0.72 23.78 3.22
CA LYS A 47 -0.22 22.69 3.57
C LYS A 47 -1.08 22.27 2.39
N MET A 48 -1.58 23.23 1.61
CA MET A 48 -2.35 22.94 0.39
C MET A 48 -1.49 22.21 -0.64
N GLU A 49 -0.25 22.64 -0.85
CA GLU A 49 0.69 21.99 -1.76
C GLU A 49 0.96 20.55 -1.32
N ALA A 50 1.24 20.32 -0.03
CA ALA A 50 1.43 18.97 0.51
C ALA A 50 0.20 18.06 0.30
N ALA A 51 -1.01 18.56 0.55
CA ALA A 51 -2.24 17.79 0.35
C ALA A 51 -2.48 17.43 -1.13
N HIS A 52 -2.18 18.36 -2.06
CA HIS A 52 -2.30 18.11 -3.49
C HIS A 52 -1.26 17.10 -3.98
N GLU A 53 -0.02 17.20 -3.48
CA GLU A 53 1.03 16.21 -3.76
C GLU A 53 0.61 14.83 -3.27
N ASP A 54 0.13 14.71 -2.03
CA ASP A 54 -0.34 13.45 -1.46
C ASP A 54 -1.49 12.85 -2.29
N GLN A 55 -2.46 13.67 -2.71
CA GLN A 55 -3.55 13.22 -3.56
C GLN A 55 -3.04 12.73 -4.93
N TYR A 56 -2.09 13.43 -5.53
CA TYR A 56 -1.49 13.05 -6.80
C TYR A 56 -0.77 11.69 -6.70
N PHE A 57 0.10 11.53 -5.69
CA PHE A 57 0.83 10.28 -5.48
C PHE A 57 -0.08 9.13 -5.09
N TYR A 58 -1.14 9.39 -4.33
CA TYR A 58 -2.14 8.38 -4.01
C TYR A 58 -2.85 7.86 -5.28
N ASN A 59 -3.29 8.77 -6.14
CA ASN A 59 -3.93 8.40 -7.41
C ASN A 59 -2.97 7.65 -8.33
N GLN A 60 -1.71 8.09 -8.41
CA GLN A 60 -0.69 7.43 -9.22
C GLN A 60 -0.41 6.00 -8.72
N GLN A 61 -0.26 5.81 -7.42
CA GLN A 61 -0.07 4.48 -6.82
C GLN A 61 -1.29 3.59 -7.06
N LYS A 62 -2.51 4.14 -6.89
CA LYS A 62 -3.74 3.40 -7.18
C LYS A 62 -3.79 2.94 -8.63
N GLN A 63 -3.43 3.79 -9.58
CA GLN A 63 -3.40 3.45 -10.99
C GLN A 63 -2.34 2.39 -11.31
N GLN A 64 -1.14 2.48 -10.72
CA GLN A 64 -0.11 1.47 -10.88
C GLN A 64 -0.56 0.10 -10.36
N LEU A 65 -1.21 0.05 -9.20
CA LEU A 65 -1.75 -1.19 -8.64
C LEU A 65 -2.86 -1.78 -9.52
N GLN A 66 -3.72 -0.94 -10.10
CA GLN A 66 -4.73 -1.38 -11.07
C GLN A 66 -4.08 -2.00 -12.31
N ASN A 67 -3.09 -1.33 -12.90
CA ASN A 67 -2.39 -1.86 -14.08
C ASN A 67 -1.71 -3.20 -13.83
N ILE A 68 -1.07 -3.37 -12.65
CA ILE A 68 -0.46 -4.64 -12.26
C ILE A 68 -1.54 -5.73 -12.12
N ARG A 69 -2.65 -5.40 -11.45
CA ARG A 69 -3.77 -6.33 -11.30
C ARG A 69 -4.29 -6.78 -12.66
N ASP A 70 -4.55 -5.84 -13.55
CA ASP A 70 -5.13 -6.12 -14.87
C ASP A 70 -4.17 -6.98 -15.71
N GLY A 71 -2.87 -6.65 -15.72
CA GLY A 71 -1.84 -7.48 -16.37
C GLY A 71 -1.79 -8.91 -15.85
N LEU A 72 -1.94 -9.11 -14.54
CA LEU A 72 -2.02 -10.45 -13.96
C LEU A 72 -3.29 -11.21 -14.38
N HIS A 73 -4.43 -10.51 -14.54
CA HIS A 73 -5.66 -11.16 -15.03
C HIS A 73 -5.53 -11.59 -16.50
N ASP A 74 -4.87 -10.77 -17.32
CA ASP A 74 -4.58 -11.10 -18.72
C ASP A 74 -3.63 -12.31 -18.82
N GLU A 75 -2.57 -12.34 -17.99
CA GLU A 75 -1.63 -13.47 -17.93
C GLU A 75 -2.32 -14.77 -17.49
N ILE A 76 -3.17 -14.72 -16.45
CA ILE A 76 -3.97 -15.86 -16.02
C ILE A 76 -4.85 -16.36 -17.15
N SER A 77 -5.60 -15.47 -17.80
CA SER A 77 -6.52 -15.83 -18.90
C SER A 77 -5.76 -16.47 -20.07
N PHE A 78 -4.59 -15.93 -20.40
CA PHE A 78 -3.72 -16.51 -21.42
C PHE A 78 -3.27 -17.93 -21.04
N HIS A 79 -2.81 -18.14 -19.81
CA HIS A 79 -2.38 -19.46 -19.34
C HIS A 79 -3.53 -20.48 -19.28
N GLU A 80 -4.72 -20.06 -18.85
CA GLU A 80 -5.92 -20.90 -18.88
C GLU A 80 -6.26 -21.36 -20.30
N GLU A 81 -6.17 -20.46 -21.28
CA GLU A 81 -6.39 -20.81 -22.68
C GLU A 81 -5.35 -21.82 -23.20
N GLN A 82 -4.07 -21.64 -22.86
CA GLN A 82 -3.02 -22.57 -23.24
C GLN A 82 -3.24 -23.96 -22.62
N ILE A 83 -3.62 -24.01 -21.34
CA ILE A 83 -3.95 -25.27 -20.66
C ILE A 83 -5.09 -25.98 -21.38
N LYS A 84 -6.16 -25.25 -21.73
CA LYS A 84 -7.30 -25.81 -22.46
C LYS A 84 -6.86 -26.41 -23.80
N ARG A 85 -6.08 -25.68 -24.60
CA ARG A 85 -5.56 -26.15 -25.90
C ARG A 85 -4.71 -27.42 -25.74
N HIS A 86 -3.87 -27.47 -24.70
CA HIS A 86 -3.07 -28.66 -24.40
C HIS A 86 -3.92 -29.85 -23.93
N GLN A 87 -4.94 -29.63 -23.11
CA GLN A 87 -5.88 -30.68 -22.69
C GLN A 87 -6.63 -31.27 -23.89
N GLU A 88 -7.09 -30.43 -24.82
CA GLU A 88 -7.74 -30.88 -26.05
C GLU A 88 -6.78 -31.71 -26.92
N ALA A 89 -5.51 -31.30 -27.04
CA ALA A 89 -4.51 -32.08 -27.77
C ALA A 89 -4.27 -33.46 -27.12
N ILE A 90 -4.16 -33.50 -25.79
CA ILE A 90 -4.01 -34.76 -25.04
C ILE A 90 -5.23 -35.65 -25.26
N ALA A 91 -6.44 -35.10 -25.23
CA ALA A 91 -7.67 -35.85 -25.47
C ALA A 91 -7.69 -36.48 -26.87
N ARG A 92 -7.35 -35.71 -27.91
CA ARG A 92 -7.23 -36.22 -29.30
C ARG A 92 -6.20 -37.34 -29.40
N HIS A 93 -5.06 -37.22 -28.74
CA HIS A 93 -4.04 -38.27 -28.74
C HIS A 93 -4.49 -39.53 -28.02
N LYS A 94 -5.18 -39.39 -26.87
CA LYS A 94 -5.77 -40.52 -26.13
C LYS A 94 -6.81 -41.26 -26.96
N GLU A 95 -7.70 -40.54 -27.64
CA GLU A 95 -8.69 -41.14 -28.54
C GLU A 95 -8.02 -41.90 -29.69
N ARG A 96 -6.99 -41.30 -30.30
CA ARG A 96 -6.23 -41.95 -31.38
C ARG A 96 -5.56 -43.25 -30.93
N ILE A 97 -4.98 -43.28 -29.72
CA ILE A 97 -4.41 -44.49 -29.12
C ILE A 97 -5.50 -45.54 -28.88
N GLY A 98 -6.62 -45.17 -28.27
CA GLY A 98 -7.72 -46.10 -28.01
C GLY A 98 -8.33 -46.70 -29.28
N ASN A 99 -8.36 -45.95 -30.38
CA ASN A 99 -8.79 -46.46 -31.69
C ASN A 99 -7.77 -47.42 -32.32
N MET A 100 -6.47 -47.27 -32.02
CA MET A 100 -5.43 -48.20 -32.45
C MET A 100 -5.45 -49.49 -31.63
N GLU A 101 -5.71 -49.42 -30.34
CA GLU A 101 -5.78 -50.59 -29.44
C GLU A 101 -7.00 -51.48 -29.68
N LYS A 102 -8.09 -50.93 -30.25
CA LYS A 102 -9.32 -51.68 -30.58
C LYS A 102 -9.24 -52.46 -31.90
N LYS A 103 -8.14 -52.32 -32.65
CA LYS A 103 -7.95 -52.94 -33.95
C LYS A 103 -6.99 -54.11 -33.85
#